data_AF-A0A6V7XKD4-F1
#
_entry.id   AF-A0A6V7XKD4-F1
#
_cell.length_a   1.000
_cell.length_b   1.000
_cell.length_c   1.000
_cell.angle_alpha   90.00
_cell.angle_beta   90.00
_cell.angle_gamma   90.00
#
_symmetry.space_group_name_H-M   'P 1'
#
loop_
_entity.id
_entity.type
_entity.pdbx_description
1 polymer ?
#
loop_
_entity_poly.entity_id
_entity_poly.type
_entity_poly.pdbx_seq_one_letter_code
_entity_poly.pdbx_strand_id
1 'polypeptide(L)'
;MANDENGLHVANGDEEIEDQFILVLDPTDNDPVEILLSKDQTLPISSLEHAFPGAHGLKYKNPSTGGKRIVSFDDNKKAFVAPSDGWGGKLFDVIFQPKVPPIVSVSSGEFI
;
A
#
# COMPACT_ATOMS: atom_id res chain seq x y z
N MET A 1 14.46 47.13 41.49
CA MET A 1 14.42 45.72 41.07
C MET A 1 13.81 45.74 39.68
N ALA A 2 14.67 45.64 38.67
CA ALA A 2 14.23 45.44 37.30
C ALA A 2 13.68 44.01 37.21
N ASN A 3 12.54 43.83 36.55
CA ASN A 3 12.04 42.52 36.16
C ASN A 3 12.23 42.44 34.64
N ASP A 4 13.39 41.92 34.31
CA ASP A 4 13.87 41.49 33.01
C ASP A 4 13.03 40.30 32.51
N GLU A 5 12.44 40.55 31.35
CA GLU A 5 12.13 39.64 30.26
C GLU A 5 12.63 38.20 30.37
N ASN A 6 11.68 37.25 30.43
CA ASN A 6 11.85 35.94 29.84
C ASN A 6 10.47 35.56 29.27
N GLY A 7 10.20 35.71 27.97
CA GLY A 7 11.05 35.36 26.86
C GLY A 7 10.45 34.12 26.21
N LEU A 8 9.50 34.37 25.29
CA LEU A 8 8.99 33.47 24.25
C LEU A 8 8.72 31.99 24.62
N HIS A 9 7.44 31.65 24.81
CA HIS A 9 6.96 30.40 24.21
C HIS A 9 6.87 30.64 22.70
N VAL A 10 7.97 30.36 21.99
CA VAL A 10 7.92 30.11 20.56
C VAL A 10 7.03 28.89 20.35
N ALA A 11 5.79 29.11 19.91
CA ALA A 11 5.02 28.06 19.25
C ALA A 11 5.69 27.81 17.90
N ASN A 12 6.80 27.07 17.89
CA ASN A 12 7.25 26.41 16.68
C ASN A 12 6.30 25.25 16.47
N GLY A 13 5.23 25.52 15.73
CA GLY A 13 4.40 24.51 15.10
C GLY A 13 5.17 23.85 13.97
N ASP A 14 6.25 23.17 14.32
CA ASP A 14 6.82 22.14 13.48
C ASP A 14 5.91 20.92 13.69
N GLU A 15 4.73 20.92 13.05
CA GLU A 15 4.02 19.67 12.83
C GLU A 15 4.95 18.82 11.95
N GLU A 16 5.80 18.00 12.58
CA GLU A 16 6.46 16.89 11.90
C GLU A 16 5.35 16.14 11.17
N ILE A 17 5.33 16.27 9.84
CA ILE A 17 4.46 15.43 9.02
C ILE A 17 5.04 14.03 9.21
N GLU A 18 4.50 13.29 10.17
CA GLU A 18 4.82 11.88 10.31
C GLU A 18 4.53 11.23 8.95
N ASP A 19 5.56 10.62 8.36
CA ASP A 19 5.44 9.91 7.10
C ASP A 19 4.41 8.80 7.28
N GLN A 20 3.21 8.99 6.73
CA GLN A 20 2.16 8.00 6.86
C GLN A 20 2.45 6.82 5.94
N PHE A 21 2.29 5.61 6.45
CA PHE A 21 2.64 4.39 5.75
C PHE A 21 1.57 3.31 5.91
N ILE A 22 1.71 2.26 5.11
CA ILE A 22 0.98 1.00 5.27
C ILE A 22 1.96 -0.14 5.47
N LEU A 23 1.52 -1.21 6.15
CA LEU A 23 2.28 -2.44 6.29
C LEU A 23 1.83 -3.46 5.26
N VAL A 24 2.74 -3.86 4.38
CA VAL A 24 2.52 -4.88 3.37
C VAL A 24 3.39 -6.09 3.68
N LEU A 25 2.80 -7.28 3.70
CA LEU A 25 3.54 -8.51 3.94
C LEU A 25 4.35 -8.88 2.69
N ASP A 26 5.67 -9.01 2.83
CA ASP A 26 6.52 -9.48 1.74
C ASP A 26 6.22 -10.97 1.46
N PRO A 27 5.86 -11.34 0.21
CA PRO A 27 5.53 -12.72 -0.14
C PRO A 27 6.74 -13.67 -0.11
N THR A 28 7.96 -13.15 -0.03
CA THR A 28 9.23 -13.91 -0.10
C THR A 28 9.64 -14.45 1.27
N ASP A 29 9.61 -13.61 2.29
CA ASP A 29 10.05 -13.94 3.65
C ASP A 29 8.94 -13.83 4.71
N ASN A 30 7.78 -13.25 4.37
CA ASN A 30 6.67 -12.96 5.29
C ASN A 30 7.02 -11.91 6.36
N ASP A 31 7.94 -11.00 6.06
CA ASP A 31 8.20 -9.84 6.91
C ASP A 31 7.36 -8.63 6.47
N PRO A 32 6.86 -7.80 7.41
CA PRO A 32 6.17 -6.56 7.06
C PRO A 32 7.11 -5.51 6.47
N VAL A 33 6.70 -4.91 5.35
CA VAL A 33 7.37 -3.79 4.68
C VAL A 33 6.50 -2.55 4.79
N GLU A 34 7.09 -1.44 5.20
CA GLU A 34 6.44 -0.12 5.21
C GLU A 34 6.50 0.51 3.82
N ILE A 35 5.34 0.92 3.30
CA ILE A 35 5.28 1.74 2.08
C ILE A 35 4.62 3.07 2.40
N LEU A 36 5.34 4.15 2.10
CA LEU A 36 4.88 5.51 2.32
C LEU A 36 3.69 5.86 1.42
N LEU A 37 2.71 6.52 2.03
CA LEU A 37 1.56 7.11 1.37
C LEU A 37 1.92 8.46 0.76
N SER A 38 1.16 8.85 -0.26
CA SER A 38 1.20 10.22 -0.78
C SER A 38 0.56 11.19 0.20
N LYS A 39 0.83 12.49 0.02
CA LYS A 39 0.25 13.57 0.83
C LYS A 39 -1.28 13.55 0.89
N ASP A 40 -1.93 13.01 -0.15
CA ASP A 40 -3.39 12.86 -0.22
C ASP A 40 -3.93 11.55 0.38
N GLN A 41 -3.11 10.84 1.17
CA GLN A 41 -3.48 9.58 1.85
C GLN A 41 -3.79 8.41 0.89
N THR A 42 -3.29 8.48 -0.34
CA THR A 42 -3.37 7.37 -1.31
C THR A 42 -2.02 6.66 -1.44
N LEU A 43 -2.06 5.41 -1.91
CA LEU A 43 -0.86 4.65 -2.24
C LEU A 43 -0.69 4.59 -3.77
N PRO A 44 0.29 5.26 -4.36
CA PRO A 44 0.57 5.15 -5.79
C PRO A 44 0.90 3.71 -6.19
N ILE A 45 0.39 3.25 -7.34
CA ILE A 45 0.73 1.92 -7.86
C ILE A 45 2.23 1.78 -8.11
N SER A 46 2.90 2.86 -8.52
CA SER A 46 4.35 2.88 -8.74
C SER A 46 5.14 2.59 -7.46
N SER A 47 4.68 3.06 -6.30
CA SER A 47 5.31 2.75 -5.01
C SER A 47 5.17 1.27 -4.67
N LEU A 48 3.99 0.70 -4.92
CA LEU A 48 3.73 -0.72 -4.72
C LEU A 48 4.57 -1.59 -5.67
N GLU A 49 4.61 -1.25 -6.95
CA GLU A 49 5.39 -2.00 -7.96
C GLU A 49 6.91 -1.88 -7.75
N HIS A 50 7.38 -0.75 -7.20
CA HIS A 50 8.79 -0.58 -6.85
C HIS A 50 9.21 -1.52 -5.71
N ALA A 51 8.36 -1.67 -4.69
CA ALA A 51 8.58 -2.62 -3.60
C ALA A 51 8.36 -4.07 -4.07
N PHE A 52 7.35 -4.30 -4.92
CA PHE A 52 6.91 -5.62 -5.35
C PHE A 52 6.69 -5.67 -6.86
N PRO A 53 7.71 -6.01 -7.65
CA PRO A 53 7.61 -6.03 -9.11
C PRO A 53 6.48 -6.95 -9.61
N GLY A 54 5.59 -6.41 -10.45
CA GLY A 54 4.44 -7.12 -11.02
C GLY A 54 3.21 -7.17 -10.11
N ALA A 55 3.25 -6.52 -8.95
CA ALA A 55 2.09 -6.27 -8.13
C ALA A 55 1.08 -5.38 -8.85
N HIS A 56 -0.21 -5.68 -8.70
CA HIS A 56 -1.27 -4.84 -9.29
C HIS A 56 -2.47 -4.63 -8.34
N GLY A 57 -2.37 -5.08 -7.10
CA GLY A 57 -3.47 -4.99 -6.17
C GLY A 57 -3.05 -5.25 -4.73
N LEU A 58 -3.94 -4.87 -3.81
CA LEU A 58 -3.80 -5.08 -2.38
C LEU A 58 -5.08 -5.70 -1.81
N LYS A 59 -4.90 -6.55 -0.80
CA LYS A 59 -6.01 -7.07 0.02
C LYS A 59 -5.60 -7.13 1.48
N TYR A 60 -6.58 -7.13 2.38
CA TYR A 60 -6.35 -7.33 3.81
C TYR A 60 -7.46 -8.18 4.43
N LYS A 61 -7.21 -8.73 5.61
CA LYS A 61 -8.26 -9.40 6.39
C LYS A 61 -9.17 -8.36 7.01
N ASN A 62 -10.45 -8.36 6.63
CA ASN A 62 -11.44 -7.49 7.25
C ASN A 62 -11.83 -8.04 8.63
N PRO A 63 -11.58 -7.33 9.74
CA PRO A 63 -11.87 -7.82 11.09
C PRO A 63 -13.36 -8.03 11.34
N SER A 64 -14.25 -7.26 10.70
CA SER A 64 -15.70 -7.35 10.92
C SER A 64 -16.34 -8.58 10.28
N THR A 65 -15.79 -9.07 9.17
CA THR A 65 -16.39 -10.17 8.39
C THR A 65 -15.52 -11.43 8.38
N GLY A 66 -14.25 -11.32 8.74
CA GLY A 66 -13.26 -12.37 8.51
C GLY A 66 -12.94 -12.62 7.03
N GLY A 67 -13.50 -11.87 6.08
CA GLY A 67 -13.19 -12.01 4.65
C GLY A 67 -11.86 -11.36 4.26
N LYS A 68 -11.32 -11.72 3.09
CA LYS A 68 -10.30 -10.90 2.42
C LYS A 68 -11.00 -9.76 1.70
N ARG A 69 -10.63 -8.52 1.99
CA ARG A 69 -11.17 -7.32 1.35
C ARG A 69 -10.13 -6.76 0.40
N ILE A 70 -10.55 -6.50 -0.84
CA ILE A 70 -9.73 -5.84 -1.87
C ILE A 70 -9.72 -4.34 -1.60
N VAL A 71 -8.56 -3.70 -1.76
CA VAL A 71 -8.43 -2.24 -1.69
C VAL A 71 -8.85 -1.64 -3.03
N SER A 72 -9.68 -0.60 -2.99
CA SER A 72 -10.15 0.09 -4.19
C SER A 72 -9.00 0.81 -4.89
N PHE A 73 -9.04 0.83 -6.22
CA PHE A 73 -8.06 1.50 -7.06
C PHE A 73 -8.74 2.61 -7.85
N ASP A 74 -8.16 3.82 -7.82
CA ASP A 74 -8.58 4.96 -8.63
C ASP A 74 -7.69 5.05 -9.87
N ASP A 75 -8.28 4.75 -11.04
CA ASP A 75 -7.55 4.73 -12.31
C ASP A 75 -7.08 6.12 -12.76
N ASN A 76 -7.77 7.20 -12.34
CA ASN A 76 -7.37 8.55 -12.71
C ASN A 76 -6.12 8.99 -11.94
N LYS A 77 -6.05 8.63 -10.65
CA LYS A 77 -4.89 8.92 -9.78
C LYS A 77 -3.77 7.88 -9.92
N LYS A 78 -4.05 6.73 -10.53
CA LYS A 78 -3.19 5.55 -10.54
C LYS A 78 -2.74 5.16 -9.12
N ALA A 79 -3.69 5.17 -8.19
CA ALA A 79 -3.42 4.96 -6.76
C ALA A 79 -4.52 4.14 -6.07
N PHE A 80 -4.12 3.40 -5.04
CA PHE A 80 -5.05 2.77 -4.12
C PHE A 80 -5.59 3.80 -3.13
N VAL A 81 -6.89 3.77 -2.92
CA VAL A 81 -7.58 4.67 -1.99
C VAL A 81 -7.81 3.99 -0.66
N ALA A 82 -7.72 4.76 0.42
CA ALA A 82 -7.95 4.26 1.75
C ALA A 82 -9.32 3.57 1.86
N PRO A 83 -9.40 2.41 2.53
CA PRO A 83 -10.68 1.88 2.99
C PRO A 83 -11.44 2.92 3.82
N SER A 84 -12.77 2.76 3.95
CA SER A 84 -13.58 3.67 4.78
C SER A 84 -13.15 3.72 6.24
N ASP A 85 -12.51 2.66 6.73
CA ASP A 85 -11.94 2.54 8.07
C ASP A 85 -10.44 2.88 8.14
N GLY A 86 -9.89 3.48 7.07
CA GLY A 86 -8.50 3.92 6.98
C GLY A 86 -7.49 2.80 6.72
N TRP A 87 -6.21 3.15 6.75
CA TRP A 87 -5.09 2.23 6.55
C TRP A 87 -4.61 1.55 7.83
N GLY A 88 -4.76 2.22 8.97
CA GLY A 88 -4.14 1.83 10.24
C GLY A 88 -4.58 0.47 10.77
N GLY A 89 -3.65 -0.22 11.44
CA GLY A 89 -3.89 -1.51 12.10
C GLY A 89 -4.16 -2.67 11.15
N LYS A 90 -3.75 -2.55 9.88
CA LYS A 90 -3.95 -3.56 8.84
C LYS A 90 -2.60 -4.03 8.32
N LEU A 91 -2.52 -5.34 8.05
CA LEU A 91 -1.45 -5.95 7.30
C LEU A 91 -2.02 -6.35 5.94
N PHE A 92 -1.41 -5.85 4.87
CA PHE A 92 -1.87 -6.05 3.50
C PHE A 92 -1.09 -7.16 2.81
N ASP A 93 -1.77 -8.01 2.04
CA ASP A 93 -1.17 -8.93 1.09
C ASP A 93 -1.15 -8.29 -0.30
N VAL A 94 -0.06 -8.49 -1.04
CA VAL A 94 0.04 -8.12 -2.46
C VAL A 94 -0.76 -9.08 -3.35
N ILE A 95 -1.31 -8.56 -4.44
CA ILE A 95 -1.95 -9.33 -5.50
C ILE A 95 -1.09 -9.23 -6.77
N PHE A 96 -0.63 -10.38 -7.24
CA PHE A 96 0.07 -10.54 -8.50
C PHE A 96 -0.88 -11.14 -9.55
N GLN A 97 -0.60 -10.87 -10.82
CA GLN A 97 -1.33 -11.53 -11.90
C GLN A 97 -1.07 -13.04 -11.80
N PRO A 98 -2.10 -13.88 -12.01
CA PRO A 98 -1.88 -15.31 -12.14
C PRO A 98 -0.92 -15.55 -13.31
N LYS A 99 0.11 -16.38 -13.09
CA LYS A 99 0.96 -16.87 -14.18
C LYS A 99 0.05 -17.67 -15.11
N VAL A 100 -0.35 -17.08 -16.25
CA VAL A 100 -1.03 -17.85 -17.29
C VAL A 100 0.02 -18.81 -17.85
N PRO A 101 -0.14 -20.13 -17.68
CA PRO A 101 0.80 -21.07 -18.30
C PRO A 101 0.72 -20.86 -19.82
N PRO A 102 1.86 -20.93 -20.54
CA PRO A 102 1.84 -20.80 -22.00
C PRO A 102 0.87 -21.83 -22.56
N ILE A 103 -0.07 -21.37 -23.41
CA ILE A 103 -0.93 -22.28 -24.16
C ILE A 103 0.00 -23.10 -25.04
N VAL A 104 0.18 -24.38 -24.70
CA VAL A 104 0.87 -25.31 -25.59
C VAL A 104 -0.08 -25.55 -26.74
N SER A 105 0.14 -24.88 -27.87
CA SER A 105 -0.51 -25.21 -29.13
C SER A 105 -0.11 -26.64 -29.46
N VAL A 106 -0.97 -27.62 -29.13
CA VAL A 106 -0.85 -28.94 -29.70
C VAL A 106 -1.16 -28.77 -31.18
N SER A 107 -0.12 -28.71 -32.01
CA SER A 107 -0.29 -28.94 -33.45
C SER A 107 -0.90 -30.33 -33.54
N SER A 108 -2.18 -30.39 -33.88
CA SER A 108 -2.88 -31.63 -34.21
C SER A 108 -2.00 -32.38 -35.19
N GLY A 109 -1.41 -33.48 -34.73
CA GLY A 109 -0.56 -34.32 -35.54
C GLY A 109 -1.30 -34.69 -36.81
N GLU A 110 -0.64 -34.47 -37.95
CA GLU A 110 -1.00 -35.08 -39.21
C GLU A 110 -0.91 -36.60 -38.99
N PHE A 111 -2.08 -37.21 -38.79
CA PHE A 111 -2.23 -38.65 -38.83
C PHE A 111 -2.48 -39.01 -40.30
N ILE A 112 -1.63 -39.93 -40.76
CA ILE A 112 -1.47 -40.60 -42.07
C ILE A 112 -0.74 -39.84 -43.18
#